data_AF-A0A7S2JTR5-F1
#
_entry.id   AF-A0A7S2JTR5-F1
#
_cell.length_a   1.000
_cell.length_b   1.000
_cell.length_c   1.000
_cell.angle_alpha   90.00
_cell.angle_beta   90.00
_cell.angle_gamma   90.00
#
_symmetry.space_group_name_H-M   'P 1'
#
loop_
_entity.id
_entity.type
_entity.pdbx_description
1 polymer ?
#
loop_
_entity_poly.entity_id
_entity_poly.type
_entity_poly.pdbx_seq_one_letter_code
_entity_poly.pdbx_strand_id
1 'polypeptide(L)'
;MVNDIFGATLGAQTAIIAASYPSLVAAANMGGRFAWGPLSDQIGCLRTTVLFGASVPSILLAPYATSIVASDPTMALALFKYSALCSVGIFAGMPVLLAPAAAEIFGGRYSGEIYRRFWLTVPLANFMGTTMFSKARDAAYSRHATQLAEGVNDGAFEATFGAPKAELASLISNKTVTLPMLLKLSPEGTPDPSPFLYDDIFYGIAGCSALALVCNVAAFKLPVSARAAASRQ
;
A
#
# COMPACT_ATOMS: atom_id res chain seq x y z
N MET A 1 -7.76 -4.13 -7.21
CA MET A 1 -6.69 -4.85 -6.48
C MET A 1 -7.05 -6.29 -6.19
N VAL A 2 -7.95 -6.63 -5.25
CA VAL A 2 -8.28 -8.05 -4.96
C VAL A 2 -8.76 -8.81 -6.19
N ASN A 3 -9.70 -8.23 -6.95
CA ASN A 3 -10.15 -8.85 -8.21
C ASN A 3 -9.06 -8.90 -9.30
N ASP A 4 -8.16 -7.92 -9.34
CA ASP A 4 -7.09 -7.87 -10.33
C ASP A 4 -6.00 -8.91 -10.05
N ILE A 5 -5.68 -9.16 -8.77
CA ILE A 5 -4.63 -10.09 -8.33
C ILE A 5 -5.15 -11.53 -8.29
N PHE A 6 -6.36 -11.75 -7.78
CA PHE A 6 -6.87 -13.09 -7.47
C PHE A 6 -8.03 -13.53 -8.39
N GLY A 7 -8.57 -12.64 -9.22
CA GLY A 7 -9.77 -12.93 -10.01
C GLY A 7 -9.59 -14.08 -10.99
N ALA A 8 -8.41 -14.20 -11.60
CA ALA A 8 -8.09 -15.28 -12.53
C ALA A 8 -7.99 -16.66 -11.85
N THR A 9 -7.57 -16.71 -10.58
CA THR A 9 -7.30 -17.98 -9.86
C THR A 9 -8.46 -18.43 -8.98
N LEU A 10 -9.10 -17.51 -8.25
CA LEU A 10 -10.18 -17.81 -7.30
C LEU A 10 -11.60 -17.61 -7.88
N GLY A 11 -11.71 -17.05 -9.09
CA GLY A 11 -12.97 -16.92 -9.83
C GLY A 11 -14.05 -16.15 -9.04
N ALA A 12 -15.28 -16.68 -9.03
CA ALA A 12 -16.46 -16.01 -8.45
C ALA A 12 -16.34 -15.72 -6.93
N GLN A 13 -15.55 -16.50 -6.19
CA GLN A 13 -15.35 -16.27 -4.75
C GLN A 13 -14.62 -14.95 -4.48
N THR A 14 -13.76 -14.51 -5.42
CA THR A 14 -13.01 -13.26 -5.33
C THR A 14 -13.92 -12.04 -5.23
N ALA A 15 -15.04 -12.04 -5.96
CA ALA A 15 -15.97 -10.90 -5.98
C ALA A 15 -16.64 -10.68 -4.60
N ILE A 16 -17.04 -11.76 -3.93
CA ILE A 16 -17.63 -11.70 -2.58
C ILE A 16 -16.60 -11.20 -1.57
N ILE A 17 -15.37 -11.70 -1.67
CA ILE A 17 -14.27 -11.31 -0.78
C ILE A 17 -13.89 -9.85 -1.03
N ALA A 18 -13.83 -9.41 -2.28
CA ALA A 18 -13.56 -8.03 -2.65
C ALA A 18 -14.65 -7.07 -2.12
N ALA A 19 -15.92 -7.48 -2.14
CA ALA A 19 -17.02 -6.67 -1.62
C ALA A 19 -16.98 -6.50 -0.09
N SER A 20 -16.55 -7.53 0.64
CA SER A 20 -16.41 -7.48 2.11
C SER A 20 -15.07 -6.88 2.58
N TYR A 21 -14.11 -6.72 1.69
CA TYR A 21 -12.77 -6.23 2.05
C TYR A 21 -12.76 -4.85 2.71
N PRO A 22 -13.52 -3.83 2.24
CA PRO A 22 -13.53 -2.51 2.88
C PRO A 22 -14.01 -2.53 4.34
N SER A 23 -14.96 -3.42 4.69
CA SER A 23 -15.44 -3.51 6.07
C SER A 23 -14.39 -4.13 6.99
N LEU A 24 -13.64 -5.12 6.52
CA LEU A 24 -12.49 -5.68 7.25
C LEU A 24 -11.41 -4.62 7.49
N VAL A 25 -11.09 -3.82 6.46
CA VAL A 25 -10.13 -2.71 6.56
C VAL A 25 -10.61 -1.67 7.59
N ALA A 26 -11.89 -1.32 7.58
CA ALA A 26 -12.47 -0.41 8.56
C ALA A 26 -12.40 -0.96 9.99
N ALA A 27 -12.69 -2.25 10.17
CA ALA A 27 -12.57 -2.93 11.47
C ALA A 27 -11.11 -2.94 11.97
N ALA A 28 -10.14 -3.22 11.10
CA ALA A 28 -8.72 -3.15 11.44
C ALA A 28 -8.28 -1.72 11.80
N ASN A 29 -8.77 -0.71 11.06
CA ASN A 29 -8.47 0.69 11.37
C ASN A 29 -9.00 1.08 12.76
N MET A 30 -10.25 0.73 13.06
CA MET A 30 -10.86 0.98 14.37
C MET A 30 -10.11 0.23 15.48
N GLY A 31 -9.85 -1.06 15.28
CA GLY A 31 -9.12 -1.89 16.24
C GLY A 31 -7.73 -1.36 16.55
N GLY A 32 -7.01 -0.90 15.53
CA GLY A 32 -5.71 -0.24 15.70
C GLY A 32 -5.81 1.01 16.59
N ARG A 33 -6.76 1.92 16.32
CA ARG A 33 -6.92 3.14 17.13
C ARG A 33 -7.15 2.83 18.60
N PHE A 34 -7.97 1.83 18.91
CA PHE A 34 -8.26 1.44 20.29
C PHE A 34 -7.10 0.72 20.97
N ALA A 35 -6.30 -0.05 20.23
CA ALA A 35 -5.20 -0.82 20.80
C ALA A 35 -3.97 0.05 21.10
N TRP A 36 -3.63 0.98 20.21
CA TRP A 36 -2.36 1.72 20.29
C TRP A 36 -2.31 2.77 21.40
N GLY A 37 -3.44 3.37 21.78
CA GLY A 37 -3.51 4.34 22.89
C GLY A 37 -3.09 3.72 24.22
N PRO A 38 -3.80 2.69 24.72
CA PRO A 38 -3.44 2.01 25.97
C PRO A 38 -2.05 1.40 25.94
N LEU A 39 -1.62 0.86 24.79
CA LEU A 39 -0.26 0.32 24.65
C LEU A 39 0.78 1.42 24.82
N SER A 40 0.56 2.58 24.20
CA SER A 40 1.43 3.75 24.36
C SER A 40 1.50 4.24 25.80
N ASP A 41 0.39 4.26 26.52
CA ASP A 41 0.38 4.70 27.92
C ASP A 41 1.28 3.82 28.81
N GLN A 42 1.45 2.54 28.44
CA GLN A 42 2.29 1.60 29.17
C GLN A 42 3.78 1.67 28.79
N ILE A 43 4.09 1.85 27.50
CA ILE A 43 5.48 1.73 26.99
C ILE A 43 6.11 3.05 26.58
N GLY A 44 5.32 4.13 26.46
CA GLY A 44 5.72 5.47 26.04
C GLY A 44 5.67 5.72 24.53
N CYS A 45 5.59 6.98 24.12
CA CYS A 45 5.38 7.37 22.72
C CYS A 45 6.54 6.97 21.80
N LEU A 46 7.79 7.14 22.23
CA LEU A 46 8.96 6.77 21.42
C LEU A 46 9.00 5.26 21.13
N ARG A 47 8.79 4.42 22.14
CA ARG A 47 8.82 2.96 21.96
C ARG A 47 7.68 2.51 21.05
N THR A 48 6.50 3.10 21.22
CA THR A 48 5.36 2.81 20.33
C THR A 48 5.60 3.25 18.90
N THR A 49 6.27 4.39 18.71
CA THR A 49 6.72 4.85 17.38
C THR A 49 7.67 3.85 16.73
N VAL A 50 8.59 3.27 17.50
CA VAL A 50 9.48 2.21 16.99
C VAL A 50 8.70 0.96 16.58
N LEU A 51 7.66 0.57 17.35
CA LEU A 51 6.80 -0.57 17.01
C LEU A 51 6.04 -0.39 15.69
N PHE A 52 5.72 0.85 15.31
CA PHE A 52 5.14 1.12 13.99
C PHE A 52 6.04 0.77 12.82
N GLY A 53 7.34 0.59 13.07
CA GLY A 53 8.26 0.01 12.10
C GLY A 53 7.88 -1.41 11.65
N ALA A 54 7.09 -2.14 12.43
CA ALA A 54 6.52 -3.43 12.03
C ALA A 54 5.58 -3.33 10.81
N SER A 55 5.14 -2.12 10.43
CA SER A 55 4.40 -1.93 9.18
C SER A 55 5.24 -2.24 7.95
N VAL A 56 6.56 -2.03 7.99
CA VAL A 56 7.45 -2.29 6.84
C VAL A 56 7.43 -3.78 6.44
N PRO A 57 7.76 -4.74 7.32
CA PRO A 57 7.66 -6.16 6.98
C PRO A 57 6.22 -6.57 6.69
N SER A 58 5.22 -5.95 7.34
CA SER A 58 3.81 -6.21 7.03
C SER A 58 3.46 -5.83 5.59
N ILE A 59 3.90 -4.67 5.10
CA ILE A 59 3.68 -4.23 3.72
C ILE A 59 4.45 -5.12 2.73
N LEU A 60 5.69 -5.51 3.06
CA LEU A 60 6.51 -6.39 2.22
C LEU A 60 5.98 -7.83 2.15
N LEU A 61 5.09 -8.23 3.06
CA LEU A 61 4.37 -9.50 2.95
C LEU A 61 3.37 -9.49 1.78
N ALA A 62 2.88 -8.33 1.33
CA ALA A 62 1.97 -8.23 0.19
C ALA A 62 2.61 -8.70 -1.13
N PRO A 63 3.78 -8.21 -1.58
CA PRO A 63 4.42 -8.71 -2.81
C PRO A 63 4.82 -10.18 -2.67
N TYR A 64 5.23 -10.64 -1.48
CA TYR A 64 5.41 -12.08 -1.26
C TYR A 64 4.11 -12.87 -1.49
N ALA A 65 2.98 -12.38 -0.98
CA ALA A 65 1.68 -13.00 -1.21
C ALA A 65 1.30 -13.04 -2.70
N THR A 66 1.63 -12.01 -3.49
CA THR A 66 1.37 -12.02 -4.95
C THR A 66 2.20 -13.08 -5.67
N SER A 67 3.46 -13.31 -5.24
CA SER A 67 4.36 -14.27 -5.88
C SER A 67 3.89 -15.73 -5.77
N ILE A 68 3.12 -16.05 -4.73
CA ILE A 68 2.60 -17.41 -4.49
C ILE A 68 1.17 -17.60 -4.99
N VAL A 69 0.58 -16.60 -5.66
CA VAL A 69 -0.80 -16.67 -6.20
C VAL A 69 -0.95 -17.83 -7.19
N ALA A 70 0.07 -18.09 -7.99
CA ALA A 70 0.04 -19.17 -8.99
C ALA A 70 0.14 -20.58 -8.35
N SER A 71 0.81 -20.71 -7.21
CA SER A 71 1.02 -22.01 -6.54
C SER A 71 -0.05 -22.35 -5.52
N ASP A 72 -0.43 -21.38 -4.67
CA ASP A 72 -1.46 -21.54 -3.65
C ASP A 72 -2.28 -20.25 -3.52
N PRO A 73 -3.36 -20.11 -4.32
CA PRO A 73 -4.22 -18.93 -4.31
C PRO A 73 -4.87 -18.66 -2.95
N THR A 74 -5.15 -19.70 -2.16
CA THR A 74 -5.85 -19.57 -0.88
C THR A 74 -4.93 -19.00 0.19
N MET A 75 -3.70 -19.55 0.28
CA MET A 75 -2.68 -19.02 1.18
C MET A 75 -2.26 -17.61 0.79
N ALA A 76 -2.08 -17.36 -0.52
CA ALA A 76 -1.78 -16.04 -1.06
C ALA A 76 -2.80 -14.99 -0.60
N LEU A 77 -4.10 -15.30 -0.73
CA LEU A 77 -5.16 -14.40 -0.30
C LEU A 77 -5.16 -14.18 1.22
N ALA A 78 -4.93 -15.23 2.01
CA ALA A 78 -4.85 -15.13 3.47
C ALA A 78 -3.71 -14.21 3.91
N LEU A 79 -2.52 -14.39 3.34
CA LEU A 79 -1.34 -13.55 3.61
C LEU A 79 -1.55 -12.11 3.17
N PHE A 80 -2.16 -11.90 2.00
CA PHE A 80 -2.49 -10.57 1.50
C PHE A 80 -3.48 -9.84 2.43
N LYS A 81 -4.52 -10.53 2.88
CA LYS A 81 -5.47 -9.98 3.88
C LYS A 81 -4.76 -9.66 5.18
N TYR A 82 -3.94 -10.58 5.69
CA TYR A 82 -3.20 -10.37 6.92
C TYR A 82 -2.26 -9.16 6.84
N SER A 83 -1.46 -9.07 5.77
CA SER A 83 -0.57 -7.95 5.47
C SER A 83 -1.32 -6.61 5.48
N ALA A 84 -2.42 -6.52 4.73
CA ALA A 84 -3.18 -5.29 4.62
C ALA A 84 -3.86 -4.89 5.93
N LEU A 85 -4.49 -5.84 6.64
CA LEU A 85 -5.17 -5.55 7.91
C LEU A 85 -4.17 -5.15 9.00
N CYS A 86 -3.03 -5.82 9.07
CA CYS A 86 -1.96 -5.48 10.01
C CYS A 86 -1.37 -4.09 9.70
N SER A 87 -1.06 -3.81 8.43
CA SER A 87 -0.55 -2.50 8.00
C SER A 87 -1.52 -1.36 8.29
N VAL A 88 -2.81 -1.56 8.03
CA VAL A 88 -3.87 -0.58 8.32
C VAL A 88 -4.04 -0.40 9.83
N GLY A 89 -4.00 -1.48 10.61
CA GLY A 89 -4.08 -1.42 12.07
C GLY A 89 -2.91 -0.65 12.68
N ILE A 90 -1.69 -0.84 12.15
CA ILE A 90 -0.50 -0.08 12.55
C ILE A 90 -0.65 1.40 12.17
N PHE A 91 -1.00 1.69 10.92
CA PHE A 91 -1.21 3.06 10.44
C PHE A 91 -2.25 3.81 11.28
N ALA A 92 -3.32 3.12 11.71
CA ALA A 92 -4.38 3.72 12.50
C ALA A 92 -3.93 4.16 13.91
N GLY A 93 -2.82 3.63 14.43
CA GLY A 93 -2.21 4.06 15.68
C GLY A 93 -1.48 5.40 15.59
N MET A 94 -0.93 5.74 14.42
CA MET A 94 -0.15 6.98 14.25
C MET A 94 -0.94 8.25 14.62
N PRO A 95 -2.20 8.44 14.14
CA PRO A 95 -3.05 9.55 14.58
C PRO A 95 -3.27 9.65 16.09
N VAL A 96 -3.38 8.51 16.78
CA VAL A 96 -3.65 8.44 18.23
C VAL A 96 -2.46 8.99 19.01
N LEU A 97 -1.25 8.68 18.55
CA LEU A 97 0.00 9.11 19.19
C LEU A 97 0.44 10.52 18.83
N LEU A 98 -0.12 11.12 17.80
CA LEU A 98 0.38 12.39 17.27
C LEU A 98 0.24 13.54 18.28
N ALA A 99 -0.85 13.59 19.05
CA ALA A 99 -1.05 14.58 20.11
C ALA A 99 -0.08 14.42 21.30
N PRO A 100 0.04 13.23 21.93
CA PRO A 100 1.00 13.05 23.02
C PRO A 100 2.45 13.16 22.54
N ALA A 101 2.79 12.67 21.35
CA ALA A 101 4.12 12.85 20.75
C ALA A 101 4.46 14.33 20.55
N ALA A 102 3.51 15.15 20.09
CA ALA A 102 3.73 16.59 19.97
C ALA A 102 4.00 17.25 21.34
N ALA A 103 3.31 16.82 22.41
CA ALA A 103 3.55 17.33 23.75
C ALA A 103 4.92 16.91 24.31
N GLU A 104 5.35 15.68 24.05
CA GLU A 104 6.67 15.17 24.46
C GLU A 104 7.82 15.84 23.70
N ILE A 105 7.67 16.07 22.39
CA ILE A 105 8.72 16.63 21.52
C ILE A 105 8.82 18.15 21.69
N PHE A 106 7.70 18.88 21.71
CA PHE A 106 7.69 20.35 21.67
C PHE A 106 7.34 21.01 23.01
N GLY A 107 6.95 20.23 24.03
CA GLY A 107 6.47 20.72 25.31
C GLY A 107 4.98 21.07 25.30
N GLY A 108 4.38 21.18 26.49
CA GLY A 108 2.93 21.27 26.65
C GLY A 108 2.29 22.61 26.27
N ARG A 109 3.04 23.71 26.19
CA ARG A 109 2.46 25.07 26.04
C ARG A 109 1.71 25.27 24.72
N TYR A 110 2.22 24.72 23.62
CA TYR A 110 1.66 24.90 22.26
C TYR A 110 1.41 23.56 21.54
N SER A 111 1.42 22.43 22.25
CA SER A 111 1.33 21.09 21.66
C SER A 111 0.05 20.87 20.86
N GLY A 112 -1.10 21.38 21.33
CA GLY A 112 -2.38 21.26 20.63
C GLY A 112 -2.43 22.04 19.30
N GLU A 113 -1.80 23.21 19.23
CA GLU A 113 -1.71 24.01 18.00
C GLU A 113 -0.75 23.36 17.00
N ILE A 114 0.39 22.85 17.48
CA ILE A 114 1.34 22.10 16.65
C ILE A 114 0.69 20.84 16.08
N TYR A 115 -0.03 20.08 16.91
CA TYR A 115 -0.79 18.91 16.49
C TYR A 115 -1.77 19.22 15.36
N ARG A 116 -2.53 20.32 15.45
CA ARG A 116 -3.46 20.74 14.38
C ARG A 116 -2.74 21.03 13.07
N ARG A 117 -1.53 21.59 13.12
CA ARG A 117 -0.72 21.86 11.92
C ARG A 117 -0.23 20.59 11.24
N PHE A 118 0.09 19.53 12.00
CA PHE A 118 0.42 18.24 11.39
C PHE A 118 -0.75 17.66 10.59
N TRP A 119 -1.99 17.85 11.04
CA TRP A 119 -3.16 17.43 10.28
C TRP A 119 -3.33 18.16 8.94
N LEU A 120 -2.72 19.33 8.77
CA LEU A 120 -2.74 20.06 7.49
C LEU A 120 -1.91 19.36 6.41
N THR A 121 -1.00 18.43 6.76
CA THR A 121 -0.20 17.70 5.77
C THR A 121 -0.95 16.49 5.19
N VAL A 122 -1.98 15.99 5.88
CA VAL A 122 -2.72 14.78 5.49
C VAL A 122 -3.43 14.91 4.14
N PRO A 123 -4.13 16.02 3.82
CA PRO A 123 -4.76 16.18 2.51
C PRO A 123 -3.75 16.09 1.35
N LEU A 124 -2.58 16.71 1.50
CA LEU A 124 -1.52 16.66 0.49
C LEU A 124 -0.99 15.24 0.34
N ALA A 125 -0.72 14.55 1.46
CA ALA A 125 -0.27 13.16 1.44
C ALA A 125 -1.30 12.23 0.77
N ASN A 126 -2.59 12.42 1.02
CA ASN A 126 -3.66 11.64 0.39
C ASN A 126 -3.71 11.87 -1.13
N PHE A 127 -3.62 13.13 -1.56
CA PHE A 127 -3.58 13.46 -2.99
C PHE A 127 -2.34 12.88 -3.68
N MET A 128 -1.16 13.04 -3.10
CA MET A 128 0.08 12.50 -3.66
C MET A 128 0.06 10.96 -3.68
N GLY A 129 -0.39 10.32 -2.60
CA GLY A 129 -0.46 8.86 -2.50
C GLY A 129 -1.39 8.25 -3.53
N THR A 130 -2.60 8.80 -3.70
CA THR A 130 -3.58 8.30 -4.68
C THR A 130 -3.14 8.51 -6.12
N THR A 131 -2.54 9.66 -6.44
CA THR A 131 -2.02 9.94 -7.79
C THR A 131 -0.82 9.07 -8.14
N MET A 132 0.11 8.87 -7.20
CA MET A 132 1.24 7.97 -7.36
C MET A 132 0.77 6.52 -7.57
N PHE A 133 -0.20 6.07 -6.77
CA PHE A 133 -0.78 4.73 -6.89
C PHE A 133 -1.35 4.47 -8.28
N SER A 134 -2.20 5.38 -8.78
CA SER A 134 -2.81 5.21 -10.10
C SER A 134 -1.76 5.20 -11.21
N LYS A 135 -0.81 6.15 -11.20
CA LYS A 135 0.25 6.23 -12.22
C LYS A 135 1.17 5.01 -12.22
N ALA A 136 1.57 4.53 -11.05
CA ALA A 136 2.43 3.35 -10.93
C ALA A 136 1.71 2.09 -11.44
N ARG A 137 0.42 1.94 -11.10
CA ARG A 137 -0.41 0.85 -11.62
C ARG A 137 -0.53 0.92 -13.14
N ASP A 138 -0.84 2.09 -13.69
CA ASP A 138 -1.01 2.26 -15.14
C ASP A 138 0.30 1.98 -15.89
N ALA A 139 1.43 2.44 -15.35
CA ALA A 139 2.75 2.14 -15.90
C ALA A 139 3.08 0.64 -15.87
N ALA A 140 2.81 -0.04 -14.75
CA ALA A 140 2.99 -1.48 -14.64
C ALA A 140 2.08 -2.23 -15.63
N TYR A 141 0.82 -1.81 -15.76
CA TYR A 141 -0.13 -2.38 -16.70
C TYR A 141 0.36 -2.26 -18.14
N SER A 142 0.76 -1.05 -18.57
CA SER A 142 1.30 -0.82 -19.91
C SER A 142 2.57 -1.63 -20.18
N ARG A 143 3.48 -1.74 -19.19
CA ARG A 143 4.69 -2.57 -19.28
C ARG A 143 4.35 -4.03 -19.53
N HIS A 144 3.48 -4.61 -18.70
CA HIS A 144 3.08 -6.02 -18.82
C HIS A 144 2.27 -6.29 -20.09
N ALA A 145 1.38 -5.37 -20.48
CA ALA A 145 0.61 -5.52 -21.72
C ALA A 145 1.50 -5.47 -22.96
N THR A 146 2.52 -4.60 -22.97
CA THR A 146 3.51 -4.53 -24.06
C THR A 146 4.31 -5.82 -24.15
N GLN A 147 4.81 -6.32 -23.01
CA GLN A 147 5.55 -7.59 -22.94
C GLN A 147 4.72 -8.79 -23.41
N LEU A 148 3.43 -8.85 -23.04
CA LEU A 148 2.55 -9.91 -23.53
C LEU A 148 2.29 -9.78 -25.04
N ALA A 149 2.07 -8.56 -25.53
CA ALA A 149 1.78 -8.30 -26.93
C ALA A 149 2.96 -8.66 -27.84
N GLU A 150 4.22 -8.55 -27.38
CA GLU A 150 5.40 -9.02 -28.10
C GLU A 150 5.34 -10.53 -28.41
N GLY A 151 4.79 -11.33 -27.49
CA GLY A 151 4.67 -12.79 -27.66
C GLY A 151 3.43 -13.26 -28.43
N VAL A 152 2.49 -12.37 -28.76
CA VAL A 152 1.27 -12.71 -29.51
C VAL A 152 1.54 -12.72 -31.02
N ASN A 153 0.87 -13.56 -31.81
CA ASN A 153 0.96 -13.50 -33.27
C ASN A 153 0.29 -12.22 -33.83
N ASP A 154 0.97 -11.50 -34.75
CA ASP A 154 0.47 -10.24 -35.31
C ASP A 154 -0.89 -10.38 -36.02
N GLY A 155 -1.06 -11.44 -36.81
CA GLY A 155 -2.32 -11.70 -37.51
C GLY A 155 -3.47 -12.06 -36.56
N ALA A 156 -3.19 -12.81 -35.49
CA ALA A 156 -4.18 -13.13 -34.46
C ALA A 156 -4.57 -11.89 -33.63
N PHE A 157 -3.61 -11.01 -33.36
CA PHE A 157 -3.85 -9.74 -32.68
C PHE A 157 -4.76 -8.83 -33.51
N GLU A 158 -4.40 -8.60 -34.78
CA GLU A 158 -5.16 -7.74 -35.69
C GLU A 158 -6.56 -8.29 -35.95
N ALA A 159 -6.71 -9.61 -36.12
CA ALA A 159 -8.01 -10.26 -36.27
C ALA A 159 -8.91 -10.10 -35.03
N THR A 160 -8.34 -10.03 -33.82
CA THR A 160 -9.10 -9.93 -32.56
C THR A 160 -9.46 -8.49 -32.22
N PHE A 161 -8.52 -7.55 -32.41
CA PHE A 161 -8.66 -6.16 -31.97
C PHE A 161 -8.97 -5.17 -33.10
N GLY A 162 -8.86 -5.60 -34.37
CA GLY A 162 -9.14 -4.77 -35.53
C GLY A 162 -8.13 -3.65 -35.79
N ALA A 163 -6.96 -3.71 -35.15
CA ALA A 163 -5.91 -2.71 -35.26
C ALA A 163 -4.52 -3.37 -35.08
N PRO A 164 -3.46 -2.80 -35.68
CA PRO A 164 -2.11 -3.31 -35.53
C PRO A 164 -1.54 -3.02 -34.14
N LYS A 165 -0.54 -3.80 -33.72
CA LYS A 165 0.15 -3.61 -32.43
C LYS A 165 0.80 -2.23 -32.26
N ALA A 166 1.06 -1.50 -33.35
CA ALA A 166 1.53 -0.12 -33.28
C ALA A 166 0.56 0.80 -32.51
N GLU A 167 -0.73 0.49 -32.49
CA GLU A 167 -1.76 1.25 -31.77
C GLU A 167 -2.02 0.72 -30.35
N LEU A 168 -1.23 -0.24 -29.86
CA LEU A 168 -1.44 -0.92 -28.58
C LEU A 168 -1.63 0.05 -27.41
N ALA A 169 -0.86 1.13 -27.34
CA ALA A 169 -0.99 2.13 -26.28
C ALA A 169 -2.38 2.80 -26.27
N SER A 170 -2.92 3.12 -27.46
CA SER A 170 -4.27 3.68 -27.63
C SER A 170 -5.34 2.64 -27.28
N LEU A 171 -5.15 1.39 -27.74
CA LEU A 171 -6.08 0.29 -27.46
C LEU A 171 -6.15 -0.07 -25.97
N ILE A 172 -5.03 0.01 -25.25
CA ILE A 172 -4.99 -0.14 -23.79
C ILE A 172 -5.72 1.02 -23.12
N SER A 173 -5.45 2.26 -23.54
CA SER A 173 -6.08 3.46 -22.97
C SER A 173 -7.60 3.43 -23.11
N ASN A 174 -8.11 2.96 -24.25
CA ASN A 174 -9.54 2.79 -24.52
C ASN A 174 -10.14 1.49 -23.95
N LYS A 175 -9.35 0.68 -23.24
CA LYS A 175 -9.73 -0.63 -22.68
C LYS A 175 -10.22 -1.65 -23.73
N THR A 176 -9.89 -1.45 -24.99
CA THR A 176 -10.15 -2.39 -26.08
C THR A 176 -9.25 -3.62 -25.96
N VAL A 177 -7.99 -3.39 -25.59
CA VAL A 177 -7.02 -4.46 -25.26
C VAL A 177 -6.88 -4.53 -23.74
N THR A 178 -7.03 -5.73 -23.18
CA THR A 178 -6.85 -5.99 -21.75
C THR A 178 -5.89 -7.16 -21.52
N LEU A 179 -5.20 -7.19 -20.37
CA LEU A 179 -4.30 -8.30 -20.00
C LEU A 179 -4.96 -9.69 -20.15
N PRO A 180 -6.21 -9.93 -19.69
CA PRO A 180 -6.86 -11.23 -19.88
C PRO A 180 -7.10 -11.59 -21.36
N MET A 181 -7.34 -10.60 -22.22
CA MET A 181 -7.50 -10.85 -23.66
C MET A 181 -6.16 -11.17 -24.32
N LEU A 182 -5.09 -10.47 -23.94
CA LEU A 182 -3.74 -10.76 -24.43
C LEU A 182 -3.29 -12.15 -24.00
N LEU A 183 -3.51 -12.54 -22.74
CA LEU A 183 -3.17 -13.87 -22.23
C LEU A 183 -3.87 -15.00 -22.99
N LYS A 184 -5.11 -14.80 -23.45
CA LYS A 184 -5.82 -15.80 -24.27
C LYS A 184 -5.22 -15.98 -25.66
N LEU A 185 -4.54 -14.96 -26.18
CA LEU A 185 -3.87 -14.98 -27.49
C LEU A 185 -2.39 -15.36 -27.38
N SER A 186 -1.82 -15.32 -26.18
CA SER A 186 -0.44 -15.71 -25.92
C SER A 186 -0.27 -17.23 -25.97
N PRO A 187 0.96 -17.72 -26.21
CA PRO A 187 1.26 -19.16 -26.19
C PRO A 187 0.89 -19.82 -24.85
N GLU A 188 0.53 -21.11 -24.91
CA GLU A 188 0.26 -21.90 -23.70
C GLU A 188 1.45 -21.88 -22.73
N GLY A 189 1.17 -21.70 -21.45
CA GLY A 189 2.19 -21.62 -20.40
C GLY A 189 2.76 -20.22 -20.15
N THR A 190 2.28 -19.19 -20.84
CA THR A 190 2.64 -17.79 -20.52
C THR A 190 2.16 -17.43 -19.10
N PRO A 191 3.06 -17.01 -18.18
CA PRO A 191 2.67 -16.62 -16.83
C PRO A 191 1.75 -15.39 -16.83
N ASP A 192 0.71 -15.40 -16.00
CA ASP A 192 -0.18 -14.25 -15.81
C ASP A 192 0.53 -13.12 -15.04
N PRO A 193 0.72 -11.93 -15.62
CA PRO A 193 1.35 -10.80 -14.92
C PRO A 193 0.39 -10.03 -14.00
N SER A 194 -0.92 -10.32 -14.01
CA SER A 194 -1.94 -9.59 -13.26
C SER A 194 -1.69 -9.51 -11.74
N PRO A 195 -1.18 -10.55 -11.06
CA PRO A 195 -0.82 -10.49 -9.64
C PRO A 195 0.21 -9.41 -9.30
N PHE A 196 1.12 -9.09 -10.23
CA PHE A 196 2.28 -8.23 -10.00
C PHE A 196 2.03 -6.75 -10.29
N LEU A 197 0.79 -6.37 -10.69
CA LEU A 197 0.42 -4.99 -11.04
C LEU A 197 0.64 -3.96 -9.92
N TYR A 198 0.79 -4.42 -8.68
CA TYR A 198 0.89 -3.57 -7.49
C TYR A 198 2.22 -3.69 -6.75
N ASP A 199 3.16 -4.50 -7.23
CA ASP A 199 4.40 -4.77 -6.51
C ASP A 199 5.26 -3.52 -6.34
N ASP A 200 5.47 -2.77 -7.43
CA ASP A 200 6.20 -1.49 -7.40
C ASP A 200 5.58 -0.51 -6.38
N ILE A 201 4.26 -0.55 -6.23
CA ILE A 201 3.53 0.25 -5.25
C ILE A 201 3.81 -0.25 -3.83
N PHE A 202 3.75 -1.56 -3.58
CA PHE A 202 4.01 -2.11 -2.25
C PHE A 202 5.44 -1.83 -1.79
N TYR A 203 6.43 -1.99 -2.67
CA TYR A 203 7.82 -1.62 -2.38
C TYR A 203 7.96 -0.12 -2.12
N GLY A 204 7.29 0.72 -2.91
CA GLY A 204 7.27 2.17 -2.71
C GLY A 204 6.67 2.57 -1.35
N ILE A 205 5.53 2.01 -0.97
CA ILE A 205 4.87 2.28 0.32
C ILE A 205 5.73 1.76 1.48
N ALA A 206 6.35 0.59 1.35
CA ALA A 206 7.27 0.06 2.36
C ALA A 206 8.47 1.00 2.56
N GLY A 207 9.05 1.51 1.48
CA GLY A 207 10.14 2.50 1.52
C GLY A 207 9.71 3.81 2.20
N CYS A 208 8.54 4.35 1.83
CA CYS A 208 7.95 5.53 2.48
C CYS A 208 7.68 5.28 3.97
N SER A 209 7.21 4.10 4.35
CA SER A 209 6.96 3.75 5.75
C SER A 209 8.26 3.67 6.56
N ALA A 210 9.31 3.06 5.99
CA ALA A 210 10.64 3.03 6.60
C ALA A 210 11.21 4.44 6.80
N LEU A 211 11.09 5.31 5.78
CA LEU A 211 11.49 6.71 5.89
C LEU A 211 10.68 7.46 6.95
N ALA A 212 9.36 7.26 6.99
CA ALA A 212 8.50 7.85 7.99
C ALA A 212 8.93 7.43 9.41
N LEU A 213 9.23 6.15 9.63
CA LEU A 213 9.76 5.66 10.91
C LEU A 213 11.04 6.40 11.30
N VAL A 214 12.01 6.49 10.39
CA VAL A 214 13.29 7.18 10.64
C VAL A 214 13.05 8.64 11.00
N CYS A 215 12.20 9.35 10.25
CA CYS A 215 11.85 10.74 10.53
C CYS A 215 11.18 10.91 11.90
N ASN A 216 10.23 10.04 12.25
CA ASN A 216 9.55 10.11 13.55
C ASN A 216 10.52 9.84 14.71
N VAL A 217 11.36 8.81 14.61
CA VAL A 217 12.38 8.50 15.63
C VAL A 217 13.40 9.64 15.76
N ALA A 218 13.82 10.25 14.64
CA ALA A 218 14.72 11.39 14.65
C ALA A 218 14.08 12.62 15.32
N ALA A 219 12.78 12.86 15.12
CA ALA A 219 12.06 13.96 15.76
C ALA A 219 12.11 13.87 17.30
N PHE A 220 11.99 12.67 17.86
CA PHE A 220 12.13 12.45 19.32
C PHE A 220 13.56 12.69 19.86
N LYS A 221 14.57 12.76 18.98
CA LYS A 221 15.96 13.05 19.37
C LYS A 221 16.28 14.55 19.33
N LEU A 222 15.37 15.39 18.86
CA LEU A 222 15.61 16.84 18.82
C LEU A 222 15.76 17.38 20.25
N PRO A 223 16.84 18.13 20.54
CA PRO A 223 17.03 18.71 21.86
C PRO A 223 16.01 19.82 22.10
N VAL A 224 15.14 19.63 23.09
CA VAL A 224 14.25 20.69 23.54
C VAL A 224 15.08 21.70 24.33
N SER A 225 15.13 22.96 23.92
CA SER A 225 15.85 24.02 24.63
C SER A 225 15.43 24.14 26.11
N ALA A 226 14.19 23.74 26.44
CA ALA A 226 13.69 23.64 27.82
C ALA A 226 14.40 22.57 28.68
N ARG A 227 14.91 21.47 28.09
CA ARG A 227 15.71 20.46 28.81
C ARG A 227 17.08 20.99 29.25
N ALA A 228 17.65 21.94 28.51
CA ALA A 228 18.94 22.56 28.85
C ALA A 228 18.83 23.63 29.95
N ALA A 229 17.63 24.17 30.19
CA ALA A 229 17.38 25.14 31.26
C ALA A 229 17.07 24.44 32.60
N ALA A 230 16.35 23.32 32.57
CA ALA A 230 16.01 22.55 33.78
C ALA A 230 17.18 21.77 34.40
N SER A 231 18.30 21.61 33.68
CA SER A 231 19.54 21.03 34.22
C SER A 231 20.53 22.08 34.75
N ARG A 232 20.16 23.37 34.73
CA ARG A 232 20.97 24.50 35.25
C ARG A 232 20.34 25.19 36.47
N GLN A 233 19.33 24.57 37.09
CA GLN A 233 18.77 24.92 38.39
C GLN A 233 18.87 23.72 39.31
#